data_AF-A0A2E4J6A6-F1
#
_entry.id   AF-A0A2E4J6A6-F1
#
_cell.length_a   1.000
_cell.length_b   1.000
_cell.length_c   1.000
_cell.angle_alpha   90.00
_cell.angle_beta   90.00
_cell.angle_gamma   90.00
#
_symmetry.space_group_name_H-M   'P 1'
#
loop_
_entity.id
_entity.type
_entity.pdbx_description
1 polymer ?
#
loop_
_entity_poly.entity_id
_entity_poly.type
_entity_poly.pdbx_seq_one_letter_code
_entity_poly.pdbx_strand_id
1 'polypeptide(L)'
;MKKLFFDCLLISSLFLFIGCPPETISGCMDQSACNYDQNAEESDNSCDYSCLGCIDEEACNYDITATNPDNSCIYPDGICETCENGQIIDNDSDDDGVCDADEIPGCTDCTYGCDYNADATDSVDCDYSCVGCTDTSACNYNADATIPGDCNFSCLGCLDPNACNYNPESFGGGNCFYESSPPENAVEITFVEENVCGKVGEEIISHVYVRNASCDDMTGLVVRKFFNDPDAAAYFCFNGICFPSLTNTSPNPLDLEPMEEDDYFKGYLNADIPGIFEVTYRFYLEDDPSQFAETIITYQVN
;
A
#
# COMPACT_ATOMS: atom_id res chain seq x y z
N MET A 1 -10.62 -47.29 -64.88
CA MET A 1 -11.52 -46.95 -66.02
C MET A 1 -11.26 -45.48 -66.36
N LYS A 2 -10.84 -45.02 -67.53
CA LYS A 2 -10.77 -45.54 -68.90
C LYS A 2 -9.47 -45.07 -69.56
N LYS A 3 -8.92 -45.96 -70.40
CA LYS A 3 -8.03 -45.73 -71.55
C LYS A 3 -8.11 -44.33 -72.17
N LEU A 4 -6.95 -43.74 -72.45
CA LEU A 4 -6.69 -43.06 -73.73
C LEU A 4 -5.27 -43.43 -74.18
N PHE A 5 -5.22 -44.37 -75.12
CA PHE A 5 -4.09 -44.62 -76.01
C PHE A 5 -3.82 -43.34 -76.82
N PHE A 6 -2.57 -42.93 -76.96
CA PHE A 6 -2.17 -42.02 -78.03
C PHE A 6 -1.08 -42.70 -78.85
N ASP A 7 -1.43 -43.00 -80.10
CA ASP A 7 -0.61 -43.70 -81.08
C ASP A 7 0.69 -42.95 -81.36
N CYS A 8 1.82 -43.63 -81.16
CA CYS A 8 3.12 -43.18 -81.61
C CYS A 8 3.33 -43.72 -83.04
N LEU A 9 2.96 -42.91 -84.04
CA LEU A 9 3.11 -43.24 -85.46
C LEU A 9 4.46 -42.71 -85.98
N LEU A 10 5.32 -43.64 -86.39
CA LEU A 10 6.64 -43.47 -87.00
C LEU A 10 6.66 -42.44 -88.14
N ILE A 11 7.37 -41.31 -87.97
CA ILE A 11 8.03 -40.59 -89.08
C ILE A 11 9.38 -40.02 -88.61
N SER A 12 10.44 -40.53 -89.24
CA SER A 12 11.71 -39.90 -89.64
C SER A 12 12.30 -38.74 -88.79
N SER A 13 13.44 -39.03 -88.18
CA SER A 13 14.62 -38.14 -88.08
C SER A 13 14.44 -36.76 -87.43
N LEU A 14 14.29 -36.73 -86.10
CA LEU A 14 14.95 -35.76 -85.21
C LEU A 14 14.74 -36.23 -83.77
N PHE A 15 15.81 -36.54 -83.04
CA PHE A 15 15.76 -36.80 -81.60
C PHE A 15 15.46 -35.48 -80.88
N LEU A 16 14.20 -35.07 -80.85
CA LEU A 16 13.68 -34.19 -79.82
C LEU A 16 13.31 -35.11 -78.66
N PHE A 17 14.26 -35.27 -77.74
CA PHE A 17 13.94 -35.64 -76.38
C PHE A 17 12.96 -34.57 -75.86
N ILE A 18 11.66 -34.83 -75.99
CA ILE A 18 10.69 -34.23 -75.08
C ILE A 18 11.02 -34.92 -73.75
N GLY A 19 12.03 -34.38 -73.07
CA GLY A 19 12.22 -34.67 -71.66
C GLY A 19 10.90 -34.29 -71.00
N CYS A 20 10.30 -35.24 -70.30
CA CYS A 20 9.35 -34.89 -69.28
C CYS A 20 10.00 -33.75 -68.48
N PRO A 21 9.35 -32.58 -68.32
CA PRO A 21 9.89 -31.56 -67.45
C PRO A 21 10.24 -32.23 -66.12
N PRO A 22 11.39 -31.90 -65.51
CA PRO A 22 11.78 -32.51 -64.24
C PRO A 22 10.57 -32.44 -63.31
N GLU A 23 10.17 -33.59 -62.75
CA GLU A 23 9.13 -33.60 -61.72
C GLU A 23 9.64 -32.72 -60.59
N THR A 24 9.02 -31.57 -60.43
CA THR A 24 9.24 -30.70 -59.28
C THR A 24 8.70 -31.41 -58.05
N ILE A 25 9.54 -31.49 -57.02
CA ILE A 25 9.14 -32.11 -55.75
C ILE A 25 8.29 -31.09 -55.01
N SER A 26 6.97 -31.32 -54.99
CA SER A 26 5.99 -30.52 -54.24
C SER A 26 5.92 -31.02 -52.78
N GLY A 27 5.97 -30.11 -51.81
CA GLY A 27 5.85 -30.43 -50.38
C GLY A 27 5.89 -29.20 -49.48
N CYS A 28 5.86 -29.39 -48.16
CA CYS A 28 5.98 -28.27 -47.23
C CYS A 28 7.43 -27.74 -47.18
N MET A 29 7.61 -26.48 -47.55
CA MET A 29 8.93 -25.81 -47.55
C MET A 29 9.26 -25.07 -46.24
N ASP A 30 8.34 -25.04 -45.27
CA ASP A 30 8.54 -24.36 -43.99
C ASP A 30 9.23 -25.28 -42.98
N GLN A 31 10.45 -24.92 -42.56
CA GLN A 31 11.24 -25.70 -41.60
C GLN A 31 10.59 -25.80 -40.20
N SER A 32 9.65 -24.91 -39.88
CA SER A 32 8.88 -24.96 -38.63
C SER A 32 7.67 -25.90 -38.68
N ALA A 33 7.32 -26.44 -39.84
CA ALA A 33 6.20 -27.37 -40.00
C ALA A 33 6.60 -28.82 -39.67
N CYS A 34 5.64 -29.58 -39.14
CA CYS A 34 5.75 -30.99 -38.74
C CYS A 34 6.04 -31.93 -39.90
N ASN A 35 5.61 -31.57 -41.11
CA ASN A 35 5.84 -32.32 -42.35
C ASN A 35 6.80 -31.58 -43.30
N TYR A 36 7.72 -30.76 -42.76
CA TYR A 36 8.77 -30.13 -43.55
C TYR A 36 9.49 -31.14 -44.45
N ASP A 37 9.51 -30.88 -45.75
CA ASP A 37 10.28 -31.64 -46.73
C ASP A 37 11.46 -30.81 -47.23
N GLN A 38 12.65 -31.16 -46.76
CA GLN A 38 13.89 -30.50 -47.18
C GLN A 38 14.20 -30.63 -48.68
N ASN A 39 13.52 -31.53 -49.40
CA ASN A 39 13.69 -31.74 -50.83
C ASN A 39 12.60 -31.07 -51.67
N ALA A 40 11.60 -30.42 -51.04
CA ALA A 40 10.58 -29.70 -51.77
C ALA A 40 11.19 -28.50 -52.51
N GLU A 41 10.96 -28.43 -53.82
CA GLU A 41 11.36 -27.33 -54.69
C GLU A 41 10.24 -26.29 -54.86
N GLU A 42 9.00 -26.68 -54.53
CA GLU A 42 7.81 -25.84 -54.59
C GLU A 42 6.83 -26.17 -53.45
N SER A 43 6.17 -25.16 -52.91
CA SER A 43 5.19 -25.32 -51.83
C SER A 43 3.87 -25.83 -52.40
N ASP A 44 3.36 -26.93 -51.85
CA ASP A 44 2.04 -27.47 -52.14
C ASP A 44 0.96 -27.00 -51.15
N ASN A 45 1.32 -26.11 -50.22
CA ASN A 45 0.49 -25.65 -49.09
C ASN A 45 0.03 -26.80 -48.17
N SER A 46 0.77 -27.92 -48.10
CA SER A 46 0.47 -29.04 -47.20
C SER A 46 1.03 -28.90 -45.79
N CYS A 47 1.70 -27.78 -45.48
CA CYS A 47 2.37 -27.59 -44.18
C CYS A 47 1.42 -27.86 -43.00
N ASP A 48 1.83 -28.82 -42.18
CA ASP A 48 1.15 -29.25 -40.97
C ASP A 48 1.87 -28.64 -39.77
N TYR A 49 1.14 -27.91 -38.94
CA TYR A 49 1.66 -27.32 -37.70
C TYR A 49 1.01 -27.93 -36.46
N SER A 50 0.26 -29.03 -36.60
CA SER A 50 -0.47 -29.67 -35.50
C SER A 50 0.41 -30.28 -34.42
N CYS A 51 1.73 -30.39 -34.64
CA CYS A 51 2.72 -30.82 -33.65
C CYS A 51 3.39 -29.65 -32.91
N LEU A 52 3.05 -28.41 -33.25
CA LEU A 52 3.50 -27.21 -32.52
C LEU A 52 2.59 -26.99 -31.31
N GLY A 53 3.19 -26.74 -30.17
CA GLY A 53 2.48 -26.38 -28.94
C GLY A 53 3.41 -26.34 -27.75
N CYS A 54 2.85 -26.17 -26.55
CA CYS A 54 3.64 -26.24 -25.35
C CYS A 54 4.01 -27.69 -25.02
N ILE A 55 5.31 -28.00 -25.04
CA ILE A 55 5.84 -29.34 -24.76
C ILE A 55 6.26 -29.53 -23.29
N ASP A 56 6.12 -28.48 -22.48
CA ASP A 56 6.52 -28.48 -21.08
C ASP A 56 5.37 -28.97 -20.20
N GLU A 57 5.56 -30.09 -19.50
CA GLU A 57 4.56 -30.69 -18.61
C GLU A 57 4.23 -29.81 -17.39
N GLU A 58 5.08 -28.84 -17.06
CA GLU A 58 4.87 -27.90 -15.95
C GLU A 58 4.03 -26.67 -16.36
N ALA A 59 3.78 -26.46 -17.65
CA ALA A 59 2.99 -25.33 -18.15
C ALA A 59 1.48 -25.60 -18.09
N CYS A 60 0.67 -24.56 -17.85
CA CYS A 60 -0.79 -24.71 -17.77
C CYS A 60 -1.39 -25.20 -19.08
N ASN A 61 -0.84 -24.77 -20.23
CA ASN A 61 -1.30 -25.12 -21.57
C ASN A 61 -0.48 -26.24 -22.22
N TYR A 62 0.11 -27.14 -21.42
CA TYR A 62 0.80 -28.33 -21.92
C TYR A 62 -0.07 -29.10 -22.93
N ASP A 63 0.48 -29.32 -24.12
CA ASP A 63 -0.13 -30.12 -25.16
C ASP A 63 0.63 -31.44 -25.32
N ILE A 64 0.03 -32.52 -24.83
CA ILE A 64 0.58 -33.88 -24.93
C ILE A 64 0.75 -34.37 -26.38
N THR A 65 0.09 -33.73 -27.35
CA THR A 65 0.19 -34.06 -28.78
C THR A 65 1.27 -33.25 -29.49
N ALA A 66 1.75 -32.16 -28.88
CA ALA A 66 2.85 -31.37 -29.41
C ALA A 66 4.17 -32.15 -29.31
N THR A 67 4.97 -32.09 -30.36
CA THR A 67 6.33 -32.65 -30.39
C THR A 67 7.40 -31.58 -30.57
N ASN A 68 7.00 -30.36 -30.97
CA ASN A 68 7.88 -29.23 -31.24
C ASN A 68 7.39 -28.01 -30.44
N PRO A 69 8.30 -27.29 -29.75
CA PRO A 69 7.93 -26.12 -28.98
C PRO A 69 7.61 -24.93 -29.89
N ASP A 70 6.60 -24.15 -29.52
CA ASP A 70 6.20 -22.90 -30.21
C ASP A 70 6.34 -21.64 -29.32
N ASN A 71 6.93 -21.79 -28.12
CA ASN A 71 7.01 -20.77 -27.08
C ASN A 71 5.64 -20.26 -26.57
N SER A 72 4.57 -21.06 -26.72
CA SER A 72 3.25 -20.72 -26.18
C SER A 72 3.07 -21.07 -24.70
N CYS A 73 4.04 -21.76 -24.07
CA CYS A 73 3.92 -22.21 -22.68
C CYS A 73 3.64 -21.04 -21.72
N ILE A 74 2.57 -21.18 -20.93
CA ILE A 74 2.20 -20.23 -19.87
C ILE A 74 2.36 -20.90 -18.51
N TYR A 75 2.84 -20.15 -17.54
CA TYR A 75 3.18 -20.63 -16.20
C TYR A 75 2.59 -19.68 -15.16
N PRO A 76 2.12 -20.21 -14.03
CA PRO A 76 1.76 -19.37 -12.91
C PRO A 76 3.01 -18.67 -12.34
N ASP A 77 2.88 -17.44 -11.92
CA ASP A 77 3.93 -16.64 -11.28
C ASP A 77 4.23 -17.07 -9.83
N GLY A 78 3.36 -17.90 -9.25
CA GLY A 78 3.45 -18.43 -7.90
C GLY A 78 2.73 -17.56 -6.85
N ILE A 79 2.04 -16.51 -7.26
CA ILE A 79 1.22 -15.62 -6.44
C ILE A 79 -0.23 -15.85 -6.86
N CYS A 80 -0.92 -16.74 -6.14
CA CYS A 80 -2.36 -17.00 -6.31
C CYS A 80 -2.84 -17.50 -7.68
N GLU A 81 -1.97 -17.52 -8.70
CA GLU A 81 -2.24 -18.07 -10.01
C GLU A 81 -2.31 -19.61 -9.98
N THR A 82 -3.34 -20.15 -10.63
CA THR A 82 -3.51 -21.60 -10.80
C THR A 82 -3.73 -21.96 -12.26
N CYS A 83 -3.40 -23.20 -12.63
CA CYS A 83 -3.67 -23.73 -13.96
C CYS A 83 -5.04 -24.42 -13.98
N GLU A 84 -6.00 -23.87 -14.74
CA GLU A 84 -7.27 -24.55 -15.02
C GLU A 84 -7.57 -24.57 -16.52
N ASN A 85 -7.88 -25.75 -17.06
CA ASN A 85 -8.31 -25.94 -18.45
C ASN A 85 -7.38 -25.33 -19.53
N GLY A 86 -6.06 -25.36 -19.33
CA GLY A 86 -5.12 -24.79 -20.30
C GLY A 86 -4.88 -23.29 -20.16
N GLN A 87 -5.39 -22.66 -19.10
CA GLN A 87 -5.32 -21.23 -18.86
C GLN A 87 -4.78 -20.94 -17.47
N ILE A 88 -4.20 -19.76 -17.30
CA ILE A 88 -3.93 -19.19 -15.98
C ILE A 88 -5.24 -18.60 -15.46
N ILE A 89 -5.60 -19.02 -14.25
CA ILE A 89 -6.67 -18.41 -13.46
C ILE A 89 -6.00 -17.60 -12.37
N ASP A 90 -6.26 -16.30 -12.43
CA ASP A 90 -5.93 -15.35 -11.39
C ASP A 90 -6.94 -15.50 -10.24
N ASN A 91 -6.42 -15.73 -9.02
CA ASN A 91 -7.22 -15.83 -7.80
C ASN A 91 -6.74 -14.80 -6.76
N ASP A 92 -6.28 -13.64 -7.22
CA ASP A 92 -5.97 -12.46 -6.42
C ASP A 92 -6.68 -11.27 -7.08
N SER A 93 -7.95 -11.08 -6.74
CA SER A 93 -8.84 -10.17 -7.45
C SER A 93 -8.47 -8.69 -7.28
N ASP A 94 -7.72 -8.32 -6.25
CA ASP A 94 -7.31 -6.95 -5.96
C ASP A 94 -5.78 -6.70 -6.05
N ASP A 95 -5.02 -7.70 -6.47
CA ASP A 95 -3.57 -7.69 -6.69
C ASP A 95 -2.76 -7.32 -5.42
N ASP A 96 -3.25 -7.67 -4.23
CA ASP A 96 -2.61 -7.33 -2.95
C ASP A 96 -1.60 -8.39 -2.46
N GLY A 97 -1.54 -9.54 -3.16
CA GLY A 97 -0.66 -10.66 -2.88
C GLY A 97 -1.25 -11.70 -1.93
N VAL A 98 -2.50 -11.54 -1.49
CA VAL A 98 -3.28 -12.53 -0.73
C VAL A 98 -4.34 -13.11 -1.65
N CYS A 99 -4.40 -14.44 -1.72
CA CYS A 99 -5.34 -15.08 -2.63
C CYS A 99 -6.78 -14.91 -2.13
N ASP A 100 -7.76 -14.75 -3.04
CA ASP A 100 -9.19 -14.63 -2.76
C ASP A 100 -9.72 -15.68 -1.75
N ALA A 101 -9.12 -16.87 -1.75
CA ALA A 101 -9.50 -17.98 -0.86
C ALA A 101 -8.94 -17.85 0.56
N ASP A 102 -7.82 -17.14 0.70
CA ASP A 102 -7.11 -16.86 1.95
C ASP A 102 -7.47 -15.48 2.52
N GLU A 103 -8.26 -14.69 1.77
CA GLU A 103 -8.73 -13.39 2.19
C GLU A 103 -9.61 -13.44 3.44
N ILE A 104 -9.34 -12.50 4.36
CA ILE A 104 -10.15 -12.27 5.54
C ILE A 104 -10.88 -10.94 5.35
N PRO A 105 -12.21 -10.93 5.16
CA PRO A 105 -12.96 -9.71 4.98
C PRO A 105 -13.01 -8.90 6.27
N GLY A 106 -12.78 -7.60 6.16
CA GLY A 106 -12.92 -6.65 7.25
C GLY A 106 -12.25 -5.33 6.92
N CYS A 107 -12.33 -4.35 7.82
CA CYS A 107 -11.69 -3.08 7.55
C CYS A 107 -10.17 -3.20 7.67
N THR A 108 -9.45 -2.91 6.57
CA THR A 108 -7.98 -2.90 6.52
C THR A 108 -7.38 -1.52 6.80
N ASP A 109 -8.21 -0.48 6.90
CA ASP A 109 -7.79 0.89 7.20
C ASP A 109 -7.57 1.07 8.71
N CYS A 110 -6.33 0.85 9.18
CA CYS A 110 -6.01 0.99 10.60
C CYS A 110 -5.90 2.42 11.11
N THR A 111 -5.91 3.40 10.19
CA THR A 111 -5.76 4.81 10.53
C THR A 111 -7.12 5.45 10.81
N TYR A 112 -8.12 5.17 9.98
CA TYR A 112 -9.43 5.83 10.05
C TYR A 112 -10.61 4.86 10.19
N GLY A 113 -10.40 3.56 9.95
CA GLY A 113 -11.43 2.55 10.12
C GLY A 113 -11.76 2.34 11.59
N CYS A 114 -12.94 2.77 12.03
CA CYS A 114 -13.39 2.59 13.41
C CYS A 114 -13.64 1.10 13.76
N ASP A 115 -13.73 0.23 12.76
CA ASP A 115 -13.83 -1.22 12.88
C ASP A 115 -12.62 -1.97 12.27
N TYR A 116 -11.44 -1.33 12.25
CA TYR A 116 -10.20 -1.94 11.79
C TYR A 116 -9.97 -3.34 12.40
N ASN A 117 -9.62 -4.29 11.53
CA ASN A 117 -9.22 -5.63 11.89
C ASN A 117 -7.82 -5.91 11.35
N ALA A 118 -6.85 -6.11 12.25
CA ALA A 118 -5.46 -6.40 11.88
C ALA A 118 -5.26 -7.76 11.16
N ASP A 119 -6.25 -8.65 11.25
CA ASP A 119 -6.25 -9.90 10.50
C ASP A 119 -6.96 -9.77 9.15
N ALA A 120 -7.62 -8.64 8.85
CA ALA A 120 -8.29 -8.46 7.57
C ALA A 120 -7.27 -8.25 6.45
N THR A 121 -7.54 -8.89 5.32
CA THR A 121 -6.76 -8.75 4.08
C THR A 121 -7.65 -8.33 2.92
N ASP A 122 -8.98 -8.47 3.02
CA ASP A 122 -9.94 -7.94 2.03
C ASP A 122 -10.70 -6.77 2.64
N SER A 123 -10.50 -5.57 2.07
CA SER A 123 -11.09 -4.33 2.60
C SER A 123 -12.58 -4.24 2.28
N VAL A 124 -13.40 -4.73 3.20
CA VAL A 124 -14.86 -4.70 3.06
C VAL A 124 -15.49 -3.86 4.16
N ASP A 125 -16.23 -2.82 3.72
CA ASP A 125 -17.19 -2.07 4.52
C ASP A 125 -16.60 -1.46 5.81
N CYS A 126 -15.46 -0.77 5.70
CA CYS A 126 -14.90 0.01 6.80
C CYS A 126 -15.95 0.98 7.38
N ASP A 127 -16.18 0.85 8.68
CA ASP A 127 -16.98 1.79 9.45
C ASP A 127 -16.16 3.05 9.70
N TYR A 128 -16.43 4.07 8.91
CA TYR A 128 -15.89 5.42 9.10
C TYR A 128 -16.86 6.31 9.88
N SER A 129 -17.87 5.75 10.56
CA SER A 129 -18.87 6.46 11.38
C SER A 129 -18.27 7.00 12.69
N CYS A 130 -17.04 7.45 12.61
CA CYS A 130 -16.22 7.97 13.67
C CYS A 130 -16.85 9.26 14.19
N VAL A 131 -17.48 9.09 15.35
CA VAL A 131 -18.14 10.13 16.12
C VAL A 131 -17.11 11.16 16.53
N GLY A 132 -17.28 12.41 16.12
CA GLY A 132 -16.39 13.50 16.46
C GLY A 132 -17.12 14.84 16.35
N CYS A 133 -16.56 15.88 16.95
CA CYS A 133 -17.26 17.16 16.93
C CYS A 133 -17.29 17.75 15.50
N THR A 134 -18.47 17.95 14.94
CA THR A 134 -18.67 18.56 13.61
C THR A 134 -18.81 20.09 13.67
N ASP A 135 -18.77 20.68 14.86
CA ASP A 135 -18.88 22.13 15.05
C ASP A 135 -17.51 22.78 14.87
N THR A 136 -17.35 23.58 13.81
CA THR A 136 -16.11 24.32 13.49
C THR A 136 -15.68 25.31 14.59
N SER A 137 -16.53 25.58 15.58
CA SER A 137 -16.26 26.47 16.70
C SER A 137 -15.79 25.73 17.95
N ALA A 138 -15.80 24.39 17.92
CA ALA A 138 -15.29 23.56 19.00
C ALA A 138 -13.79 23.31 18.84
N CYS A 139 -13.14 23.10 19.97
CA CYS A 139 -11.72 22.88 20.13
C CYS A 139 -11.31 21.48 19.65
N ASN A 140 -12.16 20.48 19.88
CA ASN A 140 -11.97 19.13 19.34
C ASN A 140 -12.74 18.94 18.02
N TYR A 141 -12.92 20.03 17.25
CA TYR A 141 -13.51 19.94 15.92
C TYR A 141 -12.71 18.93 15.10
N ASN A 142 -13.40 17.89 14.65
CA ASN A 142 -12.84 16.88 13.77
C ASN A 142 -13.47 17.09 12.40
N ALA A 143 -12.67 17.58 11.45
CA ALA A 143 -13.12 17.83 10.08
C ALA A 143 -13.55 16.56 9.33
N ASP A 144 -13.07 15.41 9.79
CA ASP A 144 -13.35 14.08 9.24
C ASP A 144 -14.55 13.42 9.94
N ALA A 145 -15.10 14.04 10.99
CA ALA A 145 -16.31 13.56 11.63
C ALA A 145 -17.52 13.73 10.70
N THR A 146 -18.20 12.62 10.41
CA THR A 146 -19.42 12.60 9.59
C THR A 146 -20.70 12.47 10.42
N ILE A 147 -20.56 12.12 11.71
CA ILE A 147 -21.63 12.04 12.70
C ILE A 147 -21.29 12.99 13.87
N PRO A 148 -22.21 13.91 14.26
CA PRO A 148 -21.97 14.82 15.39
C PRO A 148 -21.72 14.06 16.69
N GLY A 149 -20.49 14.17 17.19
CA GLY A 149 -20.03 13.73 18.51
C GLY A 149 -19.94 14.86 19.53
N ASP A 150 -19.42 14.55 20.71
CA ASP A 150 -19.28 15.53 21.79
C ASP A 150 -18.29 16.64 21.40
N CYS A 151 -18.77 17.87 21.46
CA CYS A 151 -17.99 19.07 21.17
C CYS A 151 -17.42 19.70 22.45
N ASN A 152 -16.11 19.83 22.50
CA ASN A 152 -15.34 20.51 23.53
C ASN A 152 -15.16 21.97 23.14
N PHE A 153 -15.65 22.92 23.95
CA PHE A 153 -15.49 24.36 23.72
C PHE A 153 -14.53 25.03 24.73
N SER A 154 -13.73 24.23 25.44
CA SER A 154 -12.94 24.68 26.59
C SER A 154 -11.71 25.55 26.24
N CYS A 155 -11.23 25.48 25.00
CA CYS A 155 -10.11 26.30 24.47
C CYS A 155 -10.47 27.79 24.29
N LEU A 156 -11.74 28.17 24.41
CA LEU A 156 -12.12 29.59 24.40
C LEU A 156 -11.71 30.31 25.69
N GLY A 157 -11.11 29.61 26.66
CA GLY A 157 -10.77 30.16 27.98
C GLY A 157 -12.01 30.50 28.81
N CYS A 158 -11.81 30.83 30.07
CA CYS A 158 -12.86 31.14 31.03
C CYS A 158 -12.98 32.65 31.27
N LEU A 159 -14.20 33.16 31.50
CA LEU A 159 -14.43 34.58 31.84
C LEU A 159 -14.29 34.90 33.34
N ASP A 160 -14.05 33.90 34.19
CA ASP A 160 -13.77 34.08 35.63
C ASP A 160 -12.28 34.41 35.84
N PRO A 161 -11.94 35.60 36.36
CA PRO A 161 -10.55 35.99 36.65
C PRO A 161 -9.82 35.10 37.66
N ASN A 162 -10.52 34.20 38.36
CA ASN A 162 -9.92 33.26 39.30
C ASN A 162 -9.66 31.87 38.67
N ALA A 163 -10.05 31.65 37.42
CA ALA A 163 -9.75 30.41 36.70
C ALA A 163 -8.34 30.45 36.11
N CYS A 164 -7.70 29.29 36.02
CA CYS A 164 -6.37 29.12 35.46
C CYS A 164 -6.35 29.43 33.96
N ASN A 165 -7.38 29.00 33.22
CA ASN A 165 -7.53 29.31 31.80
C ASN A 165 -8.29 30.62 31.55
N TYR A 166 -8.13 31.63 32.43
CA TYR A 166 -8.85 32.90 32.29
C TYR A 166 -8.47 33.64 31.00
N ASN A 167 -9.45 33.91 30.15
CA ASN A 167 -9.30 34.71 28.95
C ASN A 167 -10.41 35.78 28.88
N PRO A 168 -10.09 37.08 29.08
CA PRO A 168 -11.08 38.16 29.03
C PRO A 168 -11.72 38.38 27.65
N GLU A 169 -11.09 37.86 26.58
CA GLU A 169 -11.58 37.97 25.20
C GLU A 169 -12.44 36.76 24.78
N SER A 170 -12.69 35.81 25.71
CA SER A 170 -13.54 34.63 25.47
C SER A 170 -14.98 35.00 25.08
N PHE A 171 -15.45 34.56 23.91
CA PHE A 171 -16.84 34.75 23.49
C PHE A 171 -17.72 33.59 23.96
N GLY A 172 -18.44 33.78 25.06
CA GLY A 172 -19.41 32.79 25.58
C GLY A 172 -18.92 31.97 26.77
N GLY A 173 -17.62 32.04 27.12
CA GLY A 173 -17.02 31.37 28.27
C GLY A 173 -16.91 29.85 28.09
N GLY A 174 -15.68 29.33 28.03
CA GLY A 174 -15.38 27.91 28.14
C GLY A 174 -15.46 27.40 29.58
N ASN A 175 -15.14 26.12 29.79
CA ASN A 175 -15.04 25.54 31.14
C ASN A 175 -13.94 26.24 31.95
N CYS A 176 -14.23 26.53 33.22
CA CYS A 176 -13.28 27.17 34.13
C CYS A 176 -12.51 26.12 34.92
N PHE A 177 -11.19 26.10 34.77
CA PHE A 177 -10.30 25.25 35.56
C PHE A 177 -9.79 26.03 36.77
N TYR A 178 -9.79 25.42 37.95
CA TYR A 178 -9.34 26.05 39.19
C TYR A 178 -8.36 25.12 39.91
N GLU A 179 -7.37 25.69 40.60
CA GLU A 179 -6.51 24.93 41.50
C GLU A 179 -7.30 24.37 42.68
N SER A 180 -7.61 23.07 42.65
CA SER A 180 -8.06 22.32 43.84
C SER A 180 -6.97 21.39 44.39
N SER A 181 -5.97 21.08 43.57
CA SER A 181 -4.67 20.46 43.87
C SER A 181 -3.77 20.70 42.65
N PRO A 182 -2.47 21.00 42.81
CA PRO A 182 -1.55 21.00 41.67
C PRO A 182 -1.58 19.61 41.02
N PRO A 183 -1.59 19.51 39.68
CA PRO A 183 -1.49 18.23 39.00
C PRO A 183 -0.15 17.56 39.37
N GLU A 184 -0.11 16.23 39.46
CA GLU A 184 1.16 15.52 39.69
C GLU A 184 2.16 15.80 38.57
N ASN A 185 1.66 16.15 37.38
CA ASN A 185 2.42 16.47 36.19
C ASN A 185 1.77 17.61 35.40
N ALA A 186 2.53 18.64 35.06
CA ALA A 186 2.10 19.76 34.25
C ALA A 186 1.99 19.40 32.76
N VAL A 187 2.71 18.39 32.28
CA VAL A 187 2.65 17.93 30.88
C VAL A 187 1.64 16.80 30.76
N GLU A 188 0.62 16.99 29.93
CA GLU A 188 -0.44 16.00 29.69
C GLU A 188 -0.60 15.74 28.19
N ILE A 189 -0.65 14.47 27.79
CA ILE A 189 -1.05 14.09 26.42
C ILE A 189 -2.57 13.95 26.42
N THR A 190 -3.24 14.75 25.60
CA THR A 190 -4.71 14.77 25.50
C THR A 190 -5.23 13.94 24.34
N PHE A 191 -4.38 13.70 23.33
CA PHE A 191 -4.69 12.87 22.17
C PHE A 191 -3.42 12.22 21.61
N VAL A 192 -3.55 11.00 21.10
CA VAL A 192 -2.49 10.28 20.39
C VAL A 192 -3.12 9.33 19.38
N GLU A 193 -2.61 9.35 18.14
CA GLU A 193 -2.82 8.27 17.17
C GLU A 193 -1.86 7.12 17.53
N GLU A 194 -2.32 6.18 18.36
CA GLU A 194 -1.47 5.08 18.83
C GLU A 194 -1.12 4.07 17.73
N ASN A 195 -1.98 3.93 16.72
CA ASN A 195 -1.76 3.02 15.59
C ASN A 195 -1.98 3.80 14.28
N VAL A 196 -1.00 3.72 13.38
CA VAL A 196 -1.03 4.39 12.08
C VAL A 196 -0.49 3.46 10.99
N CYS A 197 -1.21 3.39 9.88
CA CYS A 197 -0.84 2.55 8.74
C CYS A 197 -0.35 3.37 7.55
N GLY A 198 0.53 2.75 6.76
CA GLY A 198 0.90 3.24 5.44
C GLY A 198 1.66 2.19 4.66
N LYS A 199 2.11 2.55 3.46
CA LYS A 199 2.75 1.61 2.54
C LYS A 199 4.28 1.70 2.59
N VAL A 200 4.95 0.62 2.20
CA VAL A 200 6.40 0.63 1.96
C VAL A 200 6.80 1.80 1.05
N GLY A 201 7.80 2.57 1.47
CA GLY A 201 8.32 3.72 0.75
C GLY A 201 7.50 5.00 0.89
N GLU A 202 6.36 4.98 1.58
CA GLU A 202 5.57 6.17 1.89
C GLU A 202 5.93 6.79 3.24
N GLU A 203 5.53 8.05 3.40
CA GLU A 203 5.69 8.79 4.64
C GLU A 203 4.41 8.66 5.47
N ILE A 204 4.50 7.95 6.59
CA ILE A 204 3.40 7.72 7.52
C ILE A 204 3.46 8.79 8.60
N ILE A 205 2.33 9.43 8.88
CA ILE A 205 2.23 10.57 9.80
C ILE A 205 1.38 10.16 10.99
N SER A 206 1.80 10.56 12.19
CA SER A 206 1.01 10.47 13.42
C SER A 206 0.88 11.82 14.10
N HIS A 207 -0.20 11.99 14.87
CA HIS A 207 -0.48 13.20 15.64
C HIS A 207 -0.50 12.89 17.15
N VAL A 208 0.04 13.83 17.94
CA VAL A 208 -0.05 13.82 19.41
C VAL A 208 -0.36 15.22 19.86
N TYR A 209 -1.37 15.40 20.70
CA TYR A 209 -1.71 16.69 21.29
C TYR A 209 -1.26 16.73 22.73
N VAL A 210 -0.61 17.83 23.10
CA VAL A 210 -0.01 18.00 24.43
C VAL A 210 -0.54 19.29 25.03
N ARG A 211 -0.95 19.23 26.29
CA ARG A 211 -1.52 20.36 27.01
C ARG A 211 -0.69 20.71 28.24
N ASN A 212 -0.65 22.01 28.55
CA ASN A 212 -0.27 22.48 29.86
C ASN A 212 -1.41 22.25 30.87
N ALA A 213 -1.33 21.19 31.66
CA ALA A 213 -2.34 20.84 32.65
C ALA A 213 -2.27 21.70 33.94
N SER A 214 -1.35 22.66 34.02
CA SER A 214 -1.10 23.48 35.20
C SER A 214 -1.73 24.87 35.11
N CYS A 215 -1.70 25.59 36.23
CA CYS A 215 -2.17 26.98 36.33
C CYS A 215 -1.05 28.01 36.17
N ASP A 216 0.17 27.54 35.94
CA ASP A 216 1.35 28.35 35.69
C ASP A 216 1.71 28.25 34.19
N ASP A 217 2.41 29.27 33.68
CA ASP A 217 2.96 29.22 32.34
C ASP A 217 3.96 28.06 32.23
N MET A 218 3.76 27.20 31.24
CA MET A 218 4.70 26.13 30.91
C MET A 218 5.73 26.69 29.95
N THR A 219 6.99 26.76 30.35
CA THR A 219 8.07 27.19 29.48
C THR A 219 9.07 26.07 29.28
N GLY A 220 9.69 25.99 28.11
CA GLY A 220 10.76 25.01 27.90
C GLY A 220 10.25 23.58 27.60
N LEU A 221 9.03 23.41 27.08
CA LEU A 221 8.53 22.10 26.67
C LEU A 221 9.32 21.62 25.45
N VAL A 222 9.91 20.43 25.56
CA VAL A 222 10.65 19.79 24.47
C VAL A 222 10.15 18.36 24.28
N VAL A 223 10.33 17.84 23.06
CA VAL A 223 10.03 16.45 22.73
C VAL A 223 11.33 15.68 22.50
N ARG A 224 11.38 14.45 23.01
CA ARG A 224 12.43 13.49 22.74
C ARG A 224 11.85 12.23 22.11
N LYS A 225 12.40 11.88 20.95
CA LYS A 225 12.14 10.64 20.22
C LYS A 225 13.09 9.54 20.68
N PHE A 226 12.56 8.35 20.91
CA PHE A 226 13.32 7.11 21.05
C PHE A 226 12.94 6.18 19.91
N PHE A 227 13.89 5.94 19.04
CA PHE A 227 13.75 5.04 17.91
C PHE A 227 15.13 4.53 17.52
N ASN A 228 15.24 3.22 17.29
CA ASN A 228 16.49 2.60 16.88
C ASN A 228 16.21 1.34 16.08
N ASP A 229 15.76 1.54 14.85
CA ASP A 229 15.59 0.50 13.85
C ASP A 229 16.48 0.83 12.62
N PRO A 230 17.29 -0.11 12.10
CA PRO A 230 18.12 0.14 10.93
C PRO A 230 17.34 0.19 9.62
N ASP A 231 16.13 -0.37 9.58
CA ASP A 231 15.36 -0.60 8.36
C ASP A 231 14.26 0.47 8.16
N ALA A 232 14.19 1.45 9.07
CA ALA A 232 13.26 2.57 8.99
C ALA A 232 13.87 3.87 9.52
N ALA A 233 13.28 5.00 9.12
CA ALA A 233 13.66 6.34 9.55
C ALA A 233 12.46 7.04 10.19
N ALA A 234 12.55 7.28 11.50
CA ALA A 234 11.56 8.08 12.22
C ALA A 234 12.04 9.52 12.38
N TYR A 235 11.19 10.51 12.11
CA TYR A 235 11.48 11.92 12.33
C TYR A 235 10.24 12.65 12.89
N PHE A 236 10.33 13.93 13.23
CA PHE A 236 9.18 14.63 13.85
C PHE A 236 9.20 16.13 13.57
N CYS A 237 8.03 16.74 13.56
CA CYS A 237 7.87 18.19 13.59
C CYS A 237 7.32 18.62 14.95
N PHE A 238 7.87 19.71 15.49
CA PHE A 238 7.46 20.26 16.77
C PHE A 238 7.62 21.78 16.74
N ASN A 239 6.60 22.50 17.20
CA ASN A 239 6.55 23.97 17.18
C ASN A 239 6.90 24.53 15.78
N GLY A 240 6.22 24.00 14.75
CA GLY A 240 6.33 24.43 13.35
C GLY A 240 7.64 24.09 12.63
N ILE A 241 8.58 23.37 13.27
CA ILE A 241 9.88 23.00 12.68
C ILE A 241 10.01 21.48 12.63
N CYS A 242 10.42 20.96 11.47
CA CYS A 242 10.66 19.54 11.26
C CYS A 242 12.14 19.19 11.44
N PHE A 243 12.39 18.13 12.20
CA PHE A 243 13.73 17.65 12.54
C PHE A 243 14.01 16.32 11.86
N PRO A 244 15.21 16.10 11.29
CA PRO A 244 15.55 14.87 10.60
C PRO A 244 15.66 13.67 11.55
N SER A 245 15.77 12.47 10.99
CA SER A 245 15.76 11.21 11.76
C SER A 245 16.89 11.07 12.78
N LEU A 246 18.04 11.73 12.55
CA LEU A 246 19.16 11.73 13.49
C LEU A 246 18.93 12.64 14.71
N THR A 247 17.94 13.52 14.66
CA THR A 247 17.58 14.37 15.79
C THR A 247 16.71 13.58 16.75
N ASN A 248 17.16 13.49 18.00
CA ASN A 248 16.44 12.79 19.07
C ASN A 248 15.69 13.73 20.00
N THR A 249 16.07 15.01 20.09
CA THR A 249 15.42 15.99 20.97
C THR A 249 15.19 17.28 20.20
N SER A 250 14.02 17.91 20.36
CA SER A 250 13.74 19.20 19.74
C SER A 250 14.70 20.27 20.31
N PRO A 251 15.41 21.01 19.46
CA PRO A 251 16.28 22.11 19.88
C PRO A 251 15.50 23.40 20.18
N ASN A 252 14.24 23.47 19.76
CA ASN A 252 13.32 24.57 20.00
C ASN A 252 12.30 24.16 21.08
N PRO A 253 12.34 24.78 22.26
CA PRO A 253 11.25 24.61 23.21
C PRO A 253 9.97 25.28 22.71
N LEU A 254 8.85 24.80 23.23
CA LEU A 254 7.52 25.40 23.13
C LEU A 254 7.13 25.95 24.51
N ASP A 255 6.44 27.08 24.51
CA ASP A 255 5.84 27.65 25.71
C ASP A 255 4.31 27.58 25.55
N LEU A 256 3.61 27.21 26.62
CA LEU A 256 2.16 27.06 26.66
C LEU A 256 1.57 27.81 27.85
N GLU A 257 0.56 28.63 27.61
CA GLU A 257 -0.26 29.26 28.64
C GLU A 257 -1.00 28.18 29.46
N PRO A 258 -1.49 28.51 30.67
CA PRO A 258 -2.28 27.58 31.49
C PRO A 258 -3.46 26.98 30.72
N MET A 259 -3.54 25.64 30.69
CA MET A 259 -4.56 24.87 29.98
C MET A 259 -4.54 25.04 28.44
N GLU A 260 -3.50 25.65 27.88
CA GLU A 260 -3.28 25.69 26.44
C GLU A 260 -2.85 24.32 25.91
N GLU A 261 -3.39 23.94 24.77
CA GLU A 261 -3.11 22.70 24.06
C GLU A 261 -2.37 23.00 22.75
N ASP A 262 -1.30 22.25 22.51
CA ASP A 262 -0.54 22.22 21.27
C ASP A 262 -1.04 21.08 20.37
N ASP A 263 -1.38 21.40 19.12
CA ASP A 263 -1.74 20.44 18.07
C ASP A 263 -0.66 20.33 16.97
N TYR A 264 0.49 21.00 17.13
CA TYR A 264 1.53 21.10 16.10
C TYR A 264 2.48 19.90 16.05
N PHE A 265 2.47 19.01 17.04
CA PHE A 265 3.34 17.85 17.01
C PHE A 265 2.90 16.83 15.95
N LYS A 266 3.85 16.43 15.12
CA LYS A 266 3.68 15.37 14.13
C LYS A 266 4.85 14.40 14.17
N GLY A 267 4.58 13.12 14.37
CA GLY A 267 5.53 12.03 14.20
C GLY A 267 5.51 11.53 12.76
N TYR A 268 6.66 11.16 12.22
CA TYR A 268 6.77 10.63 10.88
C TYR A 268 7.60 9.36 10.88
N LEU A 269 7.19 8.38 10.09
CA LEU A 269 7.96 7.17 9.81
C LEU A 269 8.00 6.91 8.30
N ASN A 270 9.16 6.51 7.81
CA ASN A 270 9.33 5.93 6.49
C ASN A 270 10.15 4.65 6.63
N ALA A 271 9.73 3.58 5.94
CA ALA A 271 10.42 2.30 5.93
C ALA A 271 10.45 1.72 4.51
N ASP A 272 11.54 1.03 4.20
CA ASP A 272 11.74 0.37 2.89
C ASP A 272 11.32 -1.12 2.91
N ILE A 273 10.82 -1.60 4.05
CA ILE A 273 10.33 -2.96 4.25
C ILE A 273 8.98 -2.94 4.98
N PRO A 274 8.11 -3.93 4.72
CA PRO A 274 6.90 -4.09 5.51
C PRO A 274 7.25 -4.54 6.94
N GLY A 275 6.46 -4.11 7.91
CA GLY A 275 6.69 -4.42 9.31
C GLY A 275 5.98 -3.50 10.29
N ILE A 276 6.15 -3.81 11.57
CA ILE A 276 5.62 -3.02 12.68
C ILE A 276 6.79 -2.30 13.36
N PHE A 277 6.69 -0.97 13.45
CA PHE A 277 7.71 -0.12 14.04
C PHE A 277 7.12 0.70 15.17
N GLU A 278 7.75 0.68 16.34
CA GLU A 278 7.32 1.45 17.50
C GLU A 278 8.24 2.66 17.71
N VAL A 279 7.66 3.86 17.77
CA VAL A 279 8.38 5.10 18.09
C VAL A 279 7.85 5.63 19.41
N THR A 280 8.73 5.81 20.39
CA THR A 280 8.35 6.45 21.65
C THR A 280 8.65 7.95 21.59
N TYR A 281 7.67 8.77 21.96
CA TYR A 281 7.85 10.21 22.12
C TYR A 281 7.61 10.61 23.57
N ARG A 282 8.58 11.33 24.15
CA ARG A 282 8.49 11.90 25.49
C ARG A 282 8.51 13.41 25.43
N PHE A 283 7.48 14.03 25.97
CA PHE A 283 7.36 15.48 26.13
C PHE A 283 7.74 15.83 27.57
N TYR A 284 8.64 16.78 27.79
CA TYR A 284 9.12 17.14 29.12
C TYR A 284 9.61 18.58 29.19
N LEU A 285 9.67 19.14 30.40
CA LEU A 285 10.24 20.48 30.62
C LEU A 285 11.75 20.41 30.74
N GLU A 286 12.49 21.26 30.01
CA GLU A 286 13.96 21.24 30.04
C GLU A 286 14.55 21.54 31.43
N ASP A 287 13.89 22.39 32.21
CA ASP A 287 14.31 22.82 33.54
C ASP A 287 13.84 21.87 34.66
N ASP A 288 12.71 21.19 34.45
CA ASP A 288 12.24 20.08 35.30
C ASP A 288 11.83 18.84 34.50
N PRO A 289 12.80 17.99 34.09
CA PRO A 289 12.51 16.77 33.33
C PRO A 289 11.69 15.71 34.09
N SER A 290 11.37 15.92 35.37
CA SER A 290 10.44 15.05 36.11
C SER A 290 8.98 15.30 35.72
N GLN A 291 8.68 16.47 35.16
CA GLN A 291 7.41 16.80 34.52
C GLN A 291 7.47 16.29 33.07
N PHE A 292 6.92 15.10 32.81
CA PHE A 292 6.94 14.51 31.47
C PHE A 292 5.73 13.62 31.16
N ALA A 293 5.25 13.66 29.92
CA ALA A 293 4.33 12.67 29.40
C ALA A 293 5.02 11.85 28.30
N GLU A 294 4.66 10.59 28.16
CA GLU A 294 5.25 9.67 27.19
C GLU A 294 4.16 8.85 26.51
N THR A 295 4.32 8.64 25.21
CA THR A 295 3.44 7.79 24.41
C THR A 295 4.26 6.95 23.44
N ILE A 296 3.69 5.83 23.02
CA ILE A 296 4.25 4.93 22.01
C ILE A 296 3.29 4.95 20.84
N ILE A 297 3.85 5.16 19.65
CA ILE A 297 3.11 5.11 18.40
C ILE A 297 3.60 3.90 17.62
N THR A 298 2.64 3.05 17.24
CA THR A 298 2.84 1.85 16.44
C THR A 298 2.53 2.18 14.99
N TYR A 299 3.54 2.08 14.14
CA TYR A 299 3.42 2.25 12.71
C TYR A 299 3.41 0.88 12.04
N GLN A 300 2.34 0.58 11.33
CA GLN A 300 2.23 -0.62 10.52
C GLN A 300 2.49 -0.25 9.05
N VAL A 301 3.58 -0.78 8.51
CA VAL A 301 4.00 -0.58 7.12
C VAL A 301 3.61 -1.83 6.35
N ASN A 302 2.68 -1.69 5.42
CA ASN A 302 2.21 -2.76 4.53
C ASN A 302 2.96 -2.72 3.20
#